data_AF-A0A520XA34-F1
#
_entry.id   AF-A0A520XA34-F1
#
_cell.length_a   1.000
_cell.length_b   1.000
_cell.length_c   1.000
_cell.angle_alpha   90.00
_cell.angle_beta   90.00
_cell.angle_gamma   90.00
#
_symmetry.space_group_name_H-M   'P 1'
#
loop_
_entity.id
_entity.type
_entity.pdbx_description
1 polymer ?
#
loop_
_entity_poly.entity_id
_entity_poly.type
_entity_poly.pdbx_seq_one_letter_code
_entity_poly.pdbx_strand_id
1 'polypeptide(L)'
;EAAEKNKLKGQELNRAKGSEFNSDPFAFNLIDLFDEVISRNIKNSELRMPYLEIEERTKVYIDKMKAEGDTVGGLITAQIKGVPVGLGSFTQWDEKLDAHIAMSVMSIQAIKSVEIGAGVKSAYLKGSECHDSIYCSGSGGFYRKTDNAGGIEGGMSNGEIISVTCAMKPIPTLMKPYLDTVDLNTCKAKKAFLERSDVCAVPAASIVVESTLAFSICYFFLKKFGGDCFAEIKRNYDGYCKK
;
A
#
# COMPACT_ATOMS: atom_id res chain seq x y z
N GLU A 1 7.30 -29.16 11.12
CA GLU A 1 6.99 -27.71 11.27
C GLU A 1 7.62 -26.81 10.21
N ALA A 2 8.96 -26.68 10.09
CA ALA A 2 9.57 -25.81 9.07
C ALA A 2 9.26 -26.23 7.61
N ALA A 3 9.26 -27.54 7.34
CA ALA A 3 8.89 -28.10 6.04
C ALA A 3 7.41 -27.90 5.68
N GLU A 4 6.54 -27.81 6.69
CA GLU A 4 5.08 -27.68 6.51
C GLU A 4 4.69 -26.21 6.30
N LYS A 5 5.34 -25.28 7.02
CA LYS A 5 5.28 -23.82 6.74
C LYS A 5 5.78 -23.47 5.34
N ASN A 6 6.84 -24.12 4.87
CA ASN A 6 7.35 -23.92 3.51
C ASN A 6 6.41 -24.48 2.43
N LYS A 7 5.66 -25.55 2.75
CA LYS A 7 4.66 -26.15 1.85
C LYS A 7 3.40 -25.28 1.73
N LEU A 8 2.96 -24.69 2.84
CA LEU A 8 1.86 -23.70 2.88
C LEU A 8 2.23 -22.40 2.13
N LYS A 9 3.43 -21.84 2.39
CA LYS A 9 3.97 -20.70 1.62
C LYS A 9 4.06 -21.00 0.12
N GLY A 10 4.51 -22.20 -0.25
CA GLY A 10 4.58 -22.64 -1.65
C GLY A 10 3.21 -22.83 -2.31
N GLN A 11 2.17 -23.19 -1.55
CA GLN A 11 0.80 -23.30 -2.04
C GLN A 11 0.13 -21.92 -2.21
N GLU A 12 0.37 -20.97 -1.31
CA GLU A 12 -0.09 -19.59 -1.45
C GLU A 12 0.59 -18.87 -2.63
N LEU A 13 1.90 -19.05 -2.80
CA LEU A 13 2.64 -18.57 -3.97
C LEU A 13 2.17 -19.21 -5.29
N ASN A 14 1.70 -20.46 -5.27
CA ASN A 14 1.18 -21.13 -6.46
C ASN A 14 -0.27 -20.73 -6.79
N ARG A 15 -1.09 -20.40 -5.77
CA ARG A 15 -2.41 -19.77 -5.98
C ARG A 15 -2.29 -18.39 -6.62
N ALA A 16 -1.28 -17.63 -6.20
CA ALA A 16 -0.93 -16.33 -6.75
C ALA A 16 -0.38 -16.37 -8.21
N LYS A 17 -0.09 -17.54 -8.78
CA LYS A 17 0.76 -17.66 -9.99
C LYS A 17 0.07 -17.90 -11.34
N GLY A 18 -1.26 -18.00 -11.49
CA GLY A 18 -1.73 -18.30 -12.86
C GLY A 18 -3.19 -18.32 -13.27
N SER A 19 -4.17 -18.09 -12.40
CA SER A 19 -5.57 -18.00 -12.87
C SER A 19 -6.49 -17.18 -11.95
N GLU A 20 -6.25 -17.18 -10.64
CA GLU A 20 -7.08 -16.47 -9.66
C GLU A 20 -6.88 -14.94 -9.66
N PHE A 21 -5.72 -14.43 -10.10
CA PHE A 21 -5.46 -12.98 -10.19
C PHE A 21 -6.40 -12.25 -11.16
N ASN A 22 -6.97 -12.96 -12.14
CA ASN A 22 -7.94 -12.39 -13.07
C ASN A 22 -9.37 -12.34 -12.52
N SER A 23 -9.67 -13.02 -11.41
CA SER A 23 -11.03 -13.12 -10.86
C SER A 23 -11.21 -12.46 -9.50
N ASP A 24 -10.15 -12.31 -8.70
CA ASP A 24 -10.22 -11.58 -7.42
C ASP A 24 -9.55 -10.19 -7.57
N PRO A 25 -10.33 -9.10 -7.72
CA PRO A 25 -9.77 -7.74 -7.75
C PRO A 25 -9.03 -7.36 -6.46
N PHE A 26 -9.11 -8.19 -5.41
CA PHE A 26 -8.45 -8.00 -4.12
C PHE A 26 -7.23 -8.91 -3.89
N ALA A 27 -6.78 -9.68 -4.89
CA ALA A 27 -5.62 -10.59 -4.77
C ALA A 27 -4.29 -9.89 -4.40
N PHE A 28 -4.22 -8.57 -4.59
CA PHE A 28 -3.03 -7.76 -4.29
C PHE A 28 -2.71 -7.64 -2.80
N ASN A 29 -3.69 -7.85 -1.91
CA ASN A 29 -3.51 -7.70 -0.46
C ASN A 29 -2.76 -8.89 0.19
N LEU A 30 -2.35 -9.90 -0.57
CA LEU A 30 -1.69 -11.13 -0.11
C LEU A 30 -0.23 -11.27 -0.56
N ILE A 31 0.34 -10.23 -1.18
CA ILE A 31 1.73 -10.27 -1.68
C ILE A 31 2.67 -9.97 -0.51
N ASP A 32 3.62 -10.87 -0.21
CA ASP A 32 4.74 -10.55 0.70
C ASP A 32 5.82 -9.78 -0.08
N LEU A 33 5.83 -8.44 0.04
CA LEU A 33 6.81 -7.58 -0.65
C LEU A 33 8.23 -7.74 -0.11
N PHE A 34 8.40 -8.46 1.01
CA PHE A 34 9.71 -8.76 1.61
C PHE A 34 10.26 -10.12 1.20
N ASP A 35 9.51 -10.92 0.41
CA ASP A 35 10.07 -12.09 -0.25
C ASP A 35 11.21 -11.68 -1.18
N GLU A 36 12.34 -12.40 -1.12
CA GLU A 36 13.56 -12.02 -1.85
C GLU A 36 13.34 -11.98 -3.37
N VAL A 37 12.54 -12.92 -3.90
CA VAL A 37 12.24 -12.99 -5.34
C VAL A 37 11.33 -11.83 -5.71
N ILE A 38 10.28 -11.58 -4.93
CA ILE A 38 9.35 -10.47 -5.18
C ILE A 38 10.06 -9.12 -5.11
N SER A 39 10.84 -8.88 -4.05
CA SER A 39 11.59 -7.63 -3.87
C SER A 39 12.60 -7.42 -5.00
N ARG A 40 13.27 -8.49 -5.45
CA ARG A 40 14.17 -8.45 -6.61
C ARG A 40 13.42 -8.13 -7.90
N ASN A 41 12.24 -8.71 -8.12
CA ASN A 41 11.43 -8.43 -9.32
C ASN A 41 11.04 -6.96 -9.37
N ILE A 42 10.52 -6.40 -8.27
CA ILE A 42 10.11 -4.99 -8.20
C ILE A 42 11.27 -4.05 -8.55
N LYS A 43 12.48 -4.35 -8.09
CA LYS A 43 13.69 -3.54 -8.38
C LYS A 43 14.14 -3.61 -9.84
N ASN A 44 13.89 -4.73 -10.52
CA ASN A 44 14.28 -4.93 -11.92
C ASN A 44 13.15 -4.63 -12.92
N SER A 45 11.93 -4.47 -12.42
CA SER A 45 10.74 -4.15 -13.19
C SER A 45 10.74 -2.68 -13.61
N GLU A 46 10.41 -2.40 -14.87
CA GLU A 46 10.25 -1.03 -15.38
C GLU A 46 9.00 -0.37 -14.78
N LEU A 47 7.98 -1.17 -14.46
CA LEU A 47 6.72 -0.74 -13.87
C LEU A 47 6.66 -0.95 -12.35
N ARG A 48 7.75 -1.39 -11.71
CA ARG A 48 7.83 -1.75 -10.28
C ARG A 48 6.80 -2.81 -9.86
N MET A 49 6.54 -3.78 -10.74
CA MET A 49 5.58 -4.85 -10.48
C MET A 49 6.24 -6.09 -9.86
N PRO A 50 5.55 -6.79 -8.94
CA PRO A 50 6.08 -8.00 -8.29
C PRO A 50 6.11 -9.23 -9.21
N TYR A 51 5.23 -9.27 -10.22
CA TYR A 51 5.07 -10.40 -11.13
C TYR A 51 5.34 -9.96 -12.58
N LEU A 52 6.46 -10.42 -13.14
CA LEU A 52 6.94 -10.02 -14.46
C LEU A 52 6.00 -10.43 -15.61
N GLU A 53 5.24 -11.52 -15.47
CA GLU A 53 4.24 -11.91 -16.48
C GLU A 53 3.11 -10.87 -16.59
N ILE A 54 2.71 -10.28 -15.46
CA ILE A 54 1.67 -9.24 -15.41
C ILE A 54 2.23 -7.92 -15.95
N GLU A 55 3.51 -7.65 -15.71
CA GLU A 55 4.20 -6.46 -16.23
C GLU A 55 4.13 -6.39 -17.76
N GLU A 56 4.43 -7.47 -18.47
CA GLU A 56 4.41 -7.48 -19.94
C GLU A 56 3.01 -7.17 -20.50
N ARG A 57 1.96 -7.76 -19.90
CA ARG A 57 0.57 -7.45 -20.28
C ARG A 57 0.22 -5.98 -19.98
N THR A 58 0.74 -5.44 -18.87
CA THR A 58 0.53 -4.06 -18.46
C THR A 58 1.23 -3.08 -19.40
N LYS A 59 2.45 -3.39 -19.85
CA LYS A 59 3.18 -2.60 -20.87
C LYS A 59 2.38 -2.52 -22.17
N VAL A 60 1.91 -3.65 -22.68
CA VAL A 60 1.06 -3.70 -23.89
C VAL A 60 -0.20 -2.85 -23.71
N TYR A 61 -0.82 -2.89 -22.53
CA TYR A 61 -1.99 -2.07 -22.25
C TYR A 61 -1.66 -0.57 -22.21
N ILE A 62 -0.56 -0.18 -21.56
CA ILE A 62 -0.09 1.22 -21.52
C ILE A 62 0.21 1.72 -22.94
N ASP A 63 0.89 0.93 -23.77
CA ASP A 63 1.21 1.29 -25.15
C ASP A 63 -0.04 1.43 -26.01
N LYS A 64 -1.05 0.57 -25.80
CA LYS A 64 -2.36 0.72 -26.44
C LYS A 64 -3.02 2.05 -26.05
N MET A 65 -3.05 2.39 -24.77
CA MET A 65 -3.66 3.64 -24.30
C MET A 65 -2.90 4.86 -24.83
N LYS A 66 -1.57 4.77 -24.92
CA LYS A 66 -0.73 5.78 -25.59
C LYS A 66 -1.14 5.99 -27.04
N ALA A 67 -1.28 4.92 -27.81
CA ALA A 67 -1.68 4.98 -29.22
C ALA A 67 -3.11 5.54 -29.38
N GLU A 68 -3.98 5.25 -28.42
CA GLU A 68 -5.34 5.79 -28.36
C GLU A 68 -5.37 7.25 -27.88
N GLY A 69 -4.26 7.78 -27.37
CA GLY A 69 -4.15 9.14 -26.83
C GLY A 69 -4.83 9.32 -25.48
N ASP A 70 -5.01 8.22 -24.74
CA ASP A 70 -5.62 8.13 -23.42
C ASP A 70 -4.55 7.87 -22.33
N THR A 71 -4.97 7.80 -21.07
CA THR A 71 -4.10 7.62 -19.90
C THR A 71 -4.68 6.57 -18.96
N VAL A 72 -3.84 6.02 -18.09
CA VAL A 72 -4.24 4.96 -17.15
C VAL A 72 -3.81 5.28 -15.73
N GLY A 73 -4.65 4.86 -14.80
CA GLY A 73 -4.37 4.82 -13.38
C GLY A 73 -3.95 3.42 -12.94
N GLY A 74 -4.06 3.15 -11.64
CA GLY A 74 -3.76 1.83 -11.10
C GLY A 74 -3.80 1.77 -9.59
N LEU A 75 -3.60 0.56 -9.07
CA LEU A 75 -3.46 0.30 -7.65
C LEU A 75 -1.98 0.24 -7.27
N ILE A 76 -1.67 0.75 -6.09
CA ILE A 76 -0.34 0.72 -5.48
C ILE A 76 -0.50 0.07 -4.12
N THR A 77 0.28 -0.98 -3.85
CA THR A 77 0.40 -1.60 -2.53
C THR A 77 1.79 -1.35 -1.98
N ALA A 78 1.85 -0.89 -0.73
CA ALA A 78 3.08 -0.66 0.02
C ALA A 78 3.00 -1.38 1.36
N GLN A 79 4.15 -1.88 1.83
CA GLN A 79 4.24 -2.61 3.08
C GLN A 79 5.38 -2.08 3.95
N ILE A 80 5.14 -2.07 5.25
CA ILE A 80 6.11 -1.61 6.26
C ILE A 80 6.27 -2.72 7.29
N LYS A 81 7.52 -3.17 7.47
CA LYS A 81 7.87 -4.25 8.39
C LYS A 81 8.74 -3.72 9.52
N GLY A 82 8.67 -4.39 10.68
CA GLY A 82 9.47 -4.03 11.85
C GLY A 82 8.95 -2.82 12.61
N VAL A 83 7.68 -2.47 12.42
CA VAL A 83 7.03 -1.40 13.18
C VAL A 83 6.78 -1.90 14.60
N PRO A 84 7.27 -1.21 15.65
CA PRO A 84 7.02 -1.66 17.03
C PRO A 84 5.54 -1.60 17.36
N VAL A 85 5.08 -2.49 18.23
CA VAL A 85 3.71 -2.47 18.75
C VAL A 85 3.43 -1.12 19.42
N GLY A 86 2.25 -0.55 19.19
CA GLY A 86 1.74 0.62 19.89
C GLY A 86 2.24 1.98 19.38
N LEU A 87 2.63 2.10 18.11
CA LEU A 87 2.64 3.40 17.41
C LEU A 87 1.21 3.81 17.08
N GLY A 88 0.87 5.09 17.24
CA GLY A 88 -0.52 5.56 17.21
C GLY A 88 -1.21 5.42 18.56
N SER A 89 -2.47 5.82 18.62
CA SER A 89 -3.31 5.70 19.82
C SER A 89 -4.79 5.57 19.47
N PHE A 90 -5.54 4.88 20.32
CA PHE A 90 -7.00 4.84 20.28
C PHE A 90 -7.66 6.00 21.04
N THR A 91 -6.87 6.82 21.74
CA THR A 91 -7.37 7.82 22.70
C THR A 91 -8.13 8.98 22.03
N GLN A 92 -7.73 9.35 20.81
CA GLN A 92 -8.38 10.39 20.04
C GLN A 92 -8.36 10.02 18.56
N TRP A 93 -9.38 10.47 17.82
CA TRP A 93 -9.58 10.12 16.42
C TRP A 93 -8.42 10.51 15.49
N ASP A 94 -7.73 11.64 15.76
CA ASP A 94 -6.58 12.15 14.99
C ASP A 94 -5.23 11.59 15.47
N GLU A 95 -5.22 10.81 16.55
CA GLU A 95 -4.06 10.09 17.07
C GLU A 95 -3.96 8.65 16.51
N LYS A 96 -4.97 8.22 15.75
CA LYS A 96 -4.98 6.89 15.13
C LYS A 96 -4.02 6.82 13.95
N LEU A 97 -3.16 5.80 13.95
CA LEU A 97 -2.11 5.61 12.94
C LEU A 97 -2.68 5.42 11.53
N ASP A 98 -3.70 4.58 11.40
CA ASP A 98 -4.42 4.33 10.14
C ASP A 98 -5.09 5.60 9.61
N ALA A 99 -5.71 6.42 10.46
CA ALA A 99 -6.32 7.68 10.07
C ALA A 99 -5.27 8.67 9.51
N HIS A 100 -4.12 8.79 10.18
CA HIS A 100 -3.03 9.64 9.70
C HIS A 100 -2.41 9.11 8.39
N ILE A 101 -2.20 7.79 8.28
CA ILE A 101 -1.74 7.15 7.04
C ILE A 101 -2.72 7.44 5.91
N ALA A 102 -4.02 7.26 6.14
CA ALA A 102 -5.06 7.51 5.16
C ALA A 102 -5.03 8.97 4.69
N MET A 103 -4.96 9.94 5.61
CA MET A 103 -4.82 11.36 5.28
C MET A 103 -3.57 11.62 4.44
N SER A 104 -2.42 11.11 4.88
CA SER A 104 -1.12 11.38 4.25
C SER A 104 -1.06 10.80 2.84
N VAL A 105 -1.47 9.54 2.66
CA VAL A 105 -1.48 8.88 1.35
C VAL A 105 -2.54 9.47 0.43
N MET A 106 -3.74 9.80 0.94
CA MET A 106 -4.80 10.46 0.16
C MET A 106 -4.40 11.87 -0.31
N SER A 107 -3.49 12.53 0.41
CA SER A 107 -3.00 13.87 0.05
C SER A 107 -2.09 13.86 -1.20
N ILE A 108 -1.56 12.71 -1.59
CA ILE A 108 -0.76 12.54 -2.80
C ILE A 108 -1.63 12.81 -4.02
N GLN A 109 -1.12 13.60 -4.96
CA GLN A 109 -1.88 13.98 -6.16
C GLN A 109 -2.37 12.74 -6.91
N ALA A 110 -3.63 12.80 -7.35
CA ALA A 110 -4.35 11.75 -8.06
C ALA A 110 -4.69 10.48 -7.25
N ILE A 111 -4.31 10.36 -5.97
CA ILE A 111 -4.84 9.30 -5.11
C ILE A 111 -6.31 9.57 -4.77
N LYS A 112 -7.15 8.55 -4.90
CA LYS A 112 -8.61 8.63 -4.72
C LYS A 112 -9.18 7.64 -3.71
N SER A 113 -8.43 6.62 -3.32
CA SER A 113 -8.78 5.68 -2.24
C SER A 113 -7.52 5.28 -1.48
N VAL A 114 -7.68 4.94 -0.20
CA VAL A 114 -6.65 4.34 0.65
C VAL A 114 -7.31 3.26 1.49
N GLU A 115 -6.65 2.11 1.58
CA GLU A 115 -7.10 0.90 2.24
C GLU A 115 -5.98 0.37 3.14
N ILE A 116 -6.33 -0.07 4.35
CA ILE A 116 -5.41 -0.72 5.28
C ILE A 116 -5.76 -2.20 5.35
N GLY A 117 -4.76 -3.07 5.23
CA GLY A 117 -4.94 -4.53 5.29
C GLY A 117 -5.92 -5.05 4.24
N ALA A 118 -6.94 -5.77 4.69
CA ALA A 118 -8.02 -6.28 3.84
C ALA A 118 -8.87 -5.16 3.21
N GLY A 119 -8.83 -3.94 3.75
CA GLY A 119 -9.48 -2.78 3.14
C GLY A 119 -10.96 -2.98 2.90
N VAL A 120 -11.41 -2.68 1.67
CA VAL A 120 -12.82 -2.84 1.27
C VAL A 120 -13.29 -4.31 1.37
N LYS A 121 -12.38 -5.29 1.19
CA LYS A 121 -12.72 -6.73 1.32
C LYS A 121 -13.27 -7.07 2.70
N SER A 122 -12.82 -6.39 3.76
CA SER A 122 -13.30 -6.61 5.13
C SER A 122 -14.83 -6.47 5.26
N ALA A 123 -15.45 -5.57 4.47
CA ALA A 123 -16.90 -5.34 4.49
C ALA A 123 -17.71 -6.53 3.92
N TYR A 124 -17.06 -7.45 3.22
CA TYR A 124 -17.67 -8.65 2.63
C TYR A 124 -17.38 -9.93 3.45
N LEU A 125 -16.61 -9.83 4.53
CA LEU A 125 -16.25 -10.96 5.39
C LEU A 125 -17.13 -11.04 6.63
N LYS A 126 -17.34 -12.26 7.15
CA LYS A 126 -17.91 -12.43 8.49
C LYS A 126 -16.87 -12.03 9.54
N GLY A 127 -17.30 -11.60 10.72
CA GLY A 127 -16.38 -11.28 11.82
C GLY A 127 -15.42 -12.43 12.17
N SER A 128 -15.87 -13.68 12.07
CA SER A 128 -15.05 -14.89 12.28
C SER A 128 -13.93 -15.09 11.25
N GLU A 129 -14.02 -14.41 10.10
CA GLU A 129 -13.07 -14.50 8.97
C GLU A 129 -12.26 -13.21 8.83
N CYS A 130 -12.78 -12.08 9.33
CA CYS A 130 -12.17 -10.76 9.20
C CYS A 130 -11.08 -10.48 10.25
N HIS A 131 -11.25 -10.99 11.48
CA HIS A 131 -10.35 -10.63 12.58
C HIS A 131 -9.17 -11.58 12.69
N ASP A 132 -8.02 -11.03 13.09
CA ASP A 132 -6.79 -11.78 13.24
C ASP A 132 -6.66 -12.34 14.67
N SER A 133 -6.73 -13.66 14.79
CA SER A 133 -6.62 -14.33 16.08
C SER A 133 -5.19 -14.20 16.66
N ILE A 134 -5.12 -13.92 17.96
CA ILE A 134 -3.86 -13.77 18.69
C ILE A 134 -3.43 -15.13 19.26
N TYR A 135 -2.17 -15.47 19.05
CA TYR A 135 -1.52 -16.67 19.58
C TYR A 135 -0.30 -16.27 20.41
N CYS A 136 0.09 -17.14 21.35
CA CYS A 136 1.28 -16.94 22.17
C CYS A 136 2.40 -17.87 21.71
N SER A 137 3.61 -17.34 21.53
CA SER A 137 4.80 -18.15 21.28
C SER A 137 5.26 -18.81 22.58
N GLY A 138 5.92 -19.97 22.48
CA GLY A 138 6.52 -20.63 23.64
C GLY A 138 7.60 -19.78 24.35
N SER A 139 8.05 -18.68 23.73
CA SER A 139 9.00 -17.72 24.26
C SER A 139 8.37 -16.47 24.90
N GLY A 140 7.03 -16.38 24.99
CA GLY A 140 6.32 -15.30 25.68
C GLY A 140 5.94 -14.08 24.85
N GLY A 141 5.99 -14.17 23.51
CA GLY A 141 5.53 -13.11 22.59
C GLY A 141 4.17 -13.42 21.97
N PHE A 142 3.46 -12.41 21.49
CA PHE A 142 2.20 -12.57 20.75
C PHE A 142 2.45 -12.53 19.24
N TYR A 143 1.67 -13.31 18.48
CA TYR A 143 1.71 -13.30 17.03
C TYR A 143 0.34 -13.60 16.43
N ARG A 144 0.13 -13.22 15.17
CA ARG A 144 -1.06 -13.59 14.40
C ARG A 144 -0.72 -14.58 13.29
N LYS A 145 -1.72 -15.35 12.86
CA LYS A 145 -1.58 -16.25 11.68
C LYS A 145 -2.03 -15.61 10.38
N THR A 146 -2.83 -14.55 10.48
CA THR A 146 -3.39 -13.76 9.39
C THR A 146 -3.17 -12.29 9.72
N ASP A 147 -3.25 -11.42 8.71
CA ASP A 147 -3.05 -9.98 8.87
C ASP A 147 -4.09 -9.18 8.05
N ASN A 148 -5.36 -9.53 8.24
CA ASN A 148 -6.48 -8.82 7.63
C ASN A 148 -6.59 -7.38 8.14
N ALA A 149 -6.14 -7.12 9.37
CA ALA A 149 -6.05 -5.78 9.96
C ALA A 149 -4.95 -4.91 9.32
N GLY A 150 -4.01 -5.52 8.60
CA GLY A 150 -2.90 -4.81 7.94
C GLY A 150 -1.99 -4.12 8.94
N GLY A 151 -1.61 -4.84 10.00
CA GLY A 151 -0.67 -4.36 11.00
C GLY A 151 -1.21 -3.32 11.98
N ILE A 152 -2.50 -2.94 11.89
CA ILE A 152 -3.09 -1.88 12.72
C ILE A 152 -4.41 -2.34 13.36
N GLU A 153 -4.50 -2.28 14.69
CA GLU A 153 -5.72 -2.56 15.45
C GLU A 153 -6.04 -1.39 16.38
N GLY A 154 -7.28 -0.91 16.36
CA GLY A 154 -7.70 0.22 17.20
C GLY A 154 -6.94 1.53 16.93
N GLY A 155 -6.36 1.70 15.73
CA GLY A 155 -5.51 2.84 15.39
C GLY A 155 -4.08 2.75 15.92
N MET A 156 -3.64 1.57 16.37
CA MET A 156 -2.27 1.33 16.81
C MET A 156 -1.60 0.20 16.03
N SER A 157 -0.30 0.29 15.80
CA SER A 157 0.47 -0.82 15.23
C SER A 157 0.44 -2.05 16.15
N ASN A 158 0.21 -3.23 15.57
CA ASN A 158 0.01 -4.48 16.32
C ASN A 158 1.23 -5.43 16.26
N GLY A 159 2.29 -5.03 15.55
CA GLY A 159 3.55 -5.77 15.37
C GLY A 159 3.65 -6.56 14.06
N GLU A 160 2.53 -6.77 13.36
CA GLU A 160 2.51 -7.37 12.02
C GLU A 160 2.88 -6.34 10.93
N ILE A 161 2.77 -6.71 9.66
CA ILE A 161 3.16 -5.86 8.53
C ILE A 161 2.06 -4.81 8.31
N ILE A 162 2.44 -3.54 8.36
CA ILE A 162 1.50 -2.49 7.94
C ILE A 162 1.36 -2.55 6.43
N SER A 163 0.19 -2.94 5.94
CA SER A 163 -0.12 -3.05 4.52
C SER A 163 -1.09 -1.95 4.10
N VAL A 164 -0.71 -1.16 3.11
CA VAL A 164 -1.48 -0.02 2.61
C VAL A 164 -1.66 -0.15 1.11
N THR A 165 -2.90 -0.13 0.64
CA THR A 165 -3.24 -0.10 -0.79
C THR A 165 -3.92 1.21 -1.12
N CYS A 166 -3.58 1.83 -2.25
CA CYS A 166 -4.22 3.07 -2.71
C CYS A 166 -4.46 3.05 -4.22
N ALA A 167 -5.52 3.73 -4.66
CA ALA A 167 -5.85 3.87 -6.07
C ALA A 167 -5.47 5.25 -6.60
N MET A 168 -4.60 5.27 -7.62
CA MET A 168 -4.30 6.45 -8.40
C MET A 168 -5.24 6.50 -9.60
N LYS A 169 -5.99 7.60 -9.75
CA LYS A 169 -6.78 7.83 -10.97
C LYS A 169 -5.87 8.06 -12.19
N PRO A 170 -6.34 7.84 -13.42
CA PRO A 170 -5.63 8.29 -14.62
C PRO A 170 -5.28 9.78 -14.54
N ILE A 171 -4.12 10.14 -15.08
CA ILE A 171 -3.69 11.54 -15.12
C ILE A 171 -4.63 12.34 -16.03
N PRO A 172 -5.01 13.57 -15.66
CA PRO A 172 -6.15 14.26 -16.28
C PRO A 172 -5.87 14.80 -17.70
N THR A 173 -4.60 14.83 -18.12
CA THR A 173 -4.21 15.38 -19.41
C THR A 173 -4.10 14.27 -20.45
N LEU A 174 -4.97 14.32 -21.48
CA LEU A 174 -5.05 13.31 -22.54
C LEU A 174 -4.42 13.86 -23.83
N MET A 175 -3.73 13.02 -24.60
CA MET A 175 -3.05 13.44 -25.85
C MET A 175 -4.05 13.81 -26.93
N LYS A 176 -5.23 13.18 -26.88
CA LYS A 176 -6.37 13.58 -27.70
C LYS A 176 -7.32 14.46 -26.90
N PRO A 177 -7.97 15.43 -27.55
CA PRO A 177 -8.86 16.39 -26.90
C PRO A 177 -10.22 15.79 -26.57
N TYR A 178 -10.24 14.70 -25.80
CA TYR A 178 -11.48 14.02 -25.42
C TYR A 178 -12.30 14.86 -24.45
N LEU A 179 -11.65 15.57 -23.53
CA LEU A 179 -12.31 16.34 -22.48
C LEU A 179 -12.81 17.69 -22.99
N ASP A 180 -14.12 17.87 -22.90
CA ASP A 180 -14.74 19.19 -22.99
C ASP A 180 -14.44 20.00 -21.73
N THR A 181 -14.23 21.29 -21.94
CA THR A 181 -14.06 22.30 -20.89
C THR A 181 -14.66 23.62 -21.38
N VAL A 182 -14.49 24.66 -20.59
CA VAL A 182 -14.93 26.02 -20.93
C VAL A 182 -13.79 26.99 -20.81
N ASP A 183 -13.75 27.98 -21.70
CA ASP A 183 -12.95 29.17 -21.50
C ASP A 183 -13.59 30.03 -20.40
N LEU A 184 -12.87 30.27 -19.30
CA LEU A 184 -13.41 30.95 -18.12
C LEU A 184 -13.72 32.43 -18.33
N ASN A 185 -13.13 33.09 -19.34
CA ASN A 185 -13.38 34.50 -19.62
C ASN A 185 -14.62 34.69 -20.49
N THR A 186 -14.85 33.76 -21.42
CA THR A 186 -15.90 33.86 -22.44
C THR A 186 -17.08 32.93 -22.20
N CYS A 187 -16.96 31.98 -21.26
CA CYS A 187 -17.92 30.90 -21.00
C CYS A 187 -18.25 30.04 -22.23
N LYS A 188 -17.36 30.01 -23.24
CA LYS A 188 -17.54 29.23 -24.47
C LYS A 188 -16.91 27.84 -24.34
N ALA A 189 -17.51 26.86 -25.00
CA ALA A 189 -17.00 25.50 -25.06
C ALA A 189 -15.60 25.46 -25.72
N LYS A 190 -14.69 24.72 -25.11
CA LYS A 190 -13.32 24.47 -25.58
C LYS A 190 -12.93 23.04 -25.23
N LYS A 191 -11.88 22.51 -25.84
CA LYS A 191 -11.24 21.27 -25.38
C LYS A 191 -10.16 21.56 -24.35
N ALA A 192 -9.98 20.65 -23.40
CA ALA A 192 -8.94 20.75 -22.37
C ALA A 192 -7.55 20.84 -23.01
N PHE A 193 -6.66 21.62 -22.39
CA PHE A 193 -5.30 21.83 -22.87
C PHE A 193 -4.36 20.69 -22.43
N LEU A 194 -3.33 20.47 -23.24
CA LEU A 194 -2.30 19.46 -23.03
C LEU A 194 -1.14 20.01 -22.19
N GLU A 195 -1.04 19.62 -20.92
CA GLU A 195 0.04 20.03 -20.00
C GLU A 195 1.19 19.03 -19.89
N ARG A 196 0.89 17.73 -19.72
CA ARG A 196 1.87 16.63 -19.55
C ARG A 196 1.61 15.52 -20.56
N SER A 197 2.67 14.78 -20.93
CA SER A 197 2.66 13.80 -22.03
C SER A 197 2.76 12.33 -21.63
N ASP A 198 2.94 12.03 -20.35
CA ASP A 198 2.96 10.65 -19.86
C ASP A 198 1.58 10.00 -19.92
N VAL A 199 1.57 8.67 -19.88
CA VAL A 199 0.35 7.85 -20.01
C VAL A 199 0.00 7.19 -18.68
N CYS A 200 1.01 6.81 -17.91
CA CYS A 200 0.88 6.16 -16.61
C CYS A 200 1.96 6.72 -15.67
N ALA A 201 1.54 7.20 -14.51
CA ALA A 201 2.43 7.70 -13.46
C ALA A 201 2.42 6.82 -12.20
N VAL A 202 1.76 5.67 -12.24
CA VAL A 202 1.61 4.73 -11.11
C VAL A 202 2.97 4.26 -10.57
N PRO A 203 3.97 3.87 -11.39
CA PRO A 203 5.28 3.45 -10.87
C PRO A 203 5.98 4.57 -10.10
N ALA A 204 5.94 5.80 -10.61
CA ALA A 204 6.53 6.95 -9.92
C ALA A 204 5.76 7.29 -8.63
N ALA A 205 4.43 7.23 -8.68
CA ALA A 205 3.58 7.45 -7.50
C ALA A 205 3.84 6.42 -6.39
N SER A 206 4.20 5.17 -6.73
CA SER A 206 4.55 4.15 -5.72
C SER A 206 5.72 4.59 -4.82
N ILE A 207 6.71 5.29 -5.37
CA ILE A 207 7.86 5.81 -4.63
C ILE A 207 7.43 6.97 -3.70
N VAL A 208 6.48 7.80 -4.16
CA VAL A 208 5.90 8.87 -3.34
C VAL A 208 5.09 8.29 -2.17
N VAL A 209 4.34 7.21 -2.41
CA VAL A 209 3.61 6.47 -1.37
C VAL A 209 4.57 5.90 -0.33
N GLU A 210 5.63 5.20 -0.75
CA GLU A 210 6.68 4.68 0.15
C GLU A 210 7.27 5.79 1.03
N SER A 211 7.63 6.92 0.43
CA SER A 211 8.20 8.06 1.15
C SER A 211 7.21 8.65 2.15
N THR A 212 5.95 8.84 1.74
CA THR A 212 4.88 9.38 2.59
C THR A 212 4.60 8.51 3.80
N LEU A 213 4.61 7.19 3.60
CA LEU A 213 4.46 6.21 4.68
C LEU A 213 5.65 6.25 5.64
N ALA A 214 6.89 6.35 5.13
CA ALA A 214 8.08 6.46 5.97
C ALA A 214 8.02 7.70 6.88
N PHE A 215 7.59 8.86 6.35
CA PHE A 215 7.37 10.06 7.17
C PHE A 215 6.26 9.88 8.21
N SER A 216 5.16 9.22 7.86
CA SER A 216 4.05 8.93 8.80
C SER A 216 4.53 8.05 9.96
N ILE A 217 5.28 6.99 9.67
CA ILE A 217 5.84 6.11 10.70
C ILE A 217 6.86 6.86 11.55
N CYS A 218 7.75 7.63 10.94
CA CYS A 218 8.73 8.45 11.65
C CYS A 218 8.06 9.42 12.62
N TYR A 219 6.98 10.09 12.19
CA TYR A 219 6.21 11.00 13.03
C TYR A 219 5.68 10.32 14.31
N PHE A 220 4.99 9.17 14.18
CA PHE A 220 4.48 8.45 15.35
C PHE A 220 5.60 7.80 16.18
N PHE A 221 6.69 7.39 15.54
CA PHE A 221 7.86 6.85 16.22
C PHE A 221 8.48 7.90 17.13
N LEU A 222 8.76 9.10 16.61
CA LEU A 222 9.30 10.22 17.40
C LEU A 222 8.29 10.71 18.44
N LYS A 223 6.99 10.72 18.13
CA LYS A 223 5.95 11.08 19.11
C LYS A 223 5.92 10.13 20.31
N LYS A 224 6.14 8.83 20.08
CA LYS A 224 6.13 7.81 21.15
C LYS A 224 7.44 7.79 21.94
N PHE A 225 8.58 7.86 21.26
CA PHE A 225 9.89 7.64 21.89
C PHE A 225 10.60 8.93 22.27
N GLY A 226 10.22 10.07 21.69
CA GLY A 226 10.83 11.38 21.92
C GLY A 226 12.33 11.40 21.64
N GLY A 227 13.01 12.41 22.16
CA GLY A 227 14.47 12.56 22.11
C GLY A 227 14.95 13.51 21.04
N ASP A 228 16.05 14.21 21.34
CA ASP A 228 16.62 15.25 20.47
C ASP A 228 17.82 14.75 19.66
N CYS A 229 18.30 13.53 19.93
CA CYS A 229 19.38 12.89 19.19
C CYS A 229 19.15 11.39 19.02
N PHE A 230 19.79 10.81 18.01
CA PHE A 230 19.63 9.39 17.68
C PHE A 230 19.94 8.46 18.86
N ALA A 231 20.99 8.75 19.64
CA ALA A 231 21.37 7.93 20.79
C ALA A 231 20.27 7.88 21.87
N GLU A 232 19.58 8.99 22.09
CA GLU A 232 18.46 9.08 23.03
C GLU A 232 17.22 8.37 22.50
N ILE A 233 16.83 8.63 21.25
CA ILE A 233 15.72 7.95 20.58
C ILE A 233 15.91 6.43 20.68
N LYS A 234 17.12 5.96 20.35
CA LYS A 234 17.47 4.53 20.41
C LYS A 234 17.39 3.98 21.83
N ARG A 235 17.90 4.69 22.83
CA ARG A 235 17.81 4.28 24.25
C ARG A 235 16.36 4.10 24.69
N ASN A 236 15.49 5.04 24.33
CA ASN A 236 14.07 5.02 24.70
C ASN A 236 13.34 3.87 23.99
N TYR A 237 13.61 3.67 22.70
CA TYR A 237 13.10 2.54 21.91
C TYR A 237 13.55 1.19 22.47
N ASP A 238 14.86 0.99 22.69
CA ASP A 238 15.41 -0.25 23.24
C ASP A 238 14.84 -0.54 24.64
N GLY A 239 14.62 0.51 25.44
CA GLY A 239 13.98 0.40 26.76
C GLY A 239 12.51 -0.02 26.68
N TYR A 240 11.79 0.40 25.64
CA TYR A 240 10.42 -0.04 25.37
C TYR A 240 10.38 -1.50 24.92
N CYS A 241 11.25 -1.93 24.00
CA CYS A 241 11.26 -3.30 23.47
C CYS A 241 11.70 -4.38 24.46
N LYS A 242 12.34 -4.01 25.57
CA LYS A 242 12.72 -4.94 26.64
C LYS A 242 11.58 -5.28 27.60
N LYS A 243 10.50 -4.49 27.59
CA LYS A 243 9.33 -4.68 28.43
C LYS A 243 8.27 -5.47 27.67
#